data_AF-A0A1S2W4N6-F1
#
_entry.id   AF-A0A1S2W4N6-F1
#
_cell.length_a   1.000
_cell.length_b   1.000
_cell.length_c   1.000
_cell.angle_alpha   90.00
_cell.angle_beta   90.00
_cell.angle_gamma   90.00
#
_symmetry.space_group_name_H-M   'P 1'
#
loop_
_entity.id
_entity.type
_entity.pdbx_description
1 polymer ?
#
loop_
_entity_poly.entity_id
_entity_poly.type
_entity_poly.pdbx_seq_one_letter_code
_entity_poly.pdbx_strand_id
1 'polypeptide(L)'
;MTRMREDIRNVFKQDPAARSTVEVVLTYPGLHAVWMHRFAHRLWKMNLHLAARMLAQFSRFLTGIEIHPGATIGRRLFIDHGMGVVIGETAIIGDDVTLFQGVTLGGTGKETGKRHPTLGNGVLVSAGARVLGDIKIGDSSKIGASSVVLKDVPANATVVGIPGRVVVQDGIKVDAPLDHQLPDPVRECQERIELELEQLKREIERIKGGRRHDTTLQQHDRKKGTI
;
A
#
# COMPACT_ATOMS: atom_id res chain seq x y z
N MET A 1 -12.38 31.06 -7.78
CA MET A 1 -11.48 31.79 -6.86
C MET A 1 -11.52 31.28 -5.41
N THR A 2 -12.63 30.76 -4.91
CA THR A 2 -12.74 30.23 -3.52
C THR A 2 -11.81 29.05 -3.22
N ARG A 3 -11.71 28.06 -4.12
CA ARG A 3 -10.89 26.86 -3.90
C ARG A 3 -9.39 27.13 -3.72
N MET A 4 -8.76 27.96 -4.55
CA MET A 4 -7.32 28.25 -4.42
C MET A 4 -7.00 28.97 -3.10
N ARG A 5 -7.90 29.87 -2.66
CA ARG A 5 -7.76 30.52 -1.35
C ARG A 5 -7.88 29.52 -0.20
N GLU A 6 -8.77 28.53 -0.33
CA GLU A 6 -8.88 27.45 0.66
C GLU A 6 -7.62 26.58 0.71
N ASP A 7 -7.06 26.21 -0.45
CA ASP A 7 -5.84 25.40 -0.51
C ASP A 7 -4.66 26.13 0.14
N ILE A 8 -4.47 27.43 -0.14
CA ILE A 8 -3.42 28.25 0.47
C ILE A 8 -3.61 28.37 1.98
N ARG A 9 -4.85 28.62 2.45
CA ARG A 9 -5.13 28.67 3.90
C ARG A 9 -4.85 27.33 4.59
N ASN A 10 -5.13 26.22 3.91
CA ASN A 10 -4.87 24.91 4.47
C ASN A 10 -3.37 24.67 4.66
N VAL A 11 -2.52 25.16 3.74
CA VAL A 11 -1.06 25.10 3.90
C VAL A 11 -0.62 25.79 5.19
N PHE A 12 -1.08 27.02 5.45
CA PHE A 12 -0.75 27.72 6.71
C PHE A 12 -1.25 27.02 7.98
N LYS A 13 -2.32 26.22 7.88
CA LYS A 13 -2.85 25.46 9.00
C LYS A 13 -2.01 24.21 9.29
N GLN A 14 -1.47 23.58 8.24
CA GLN A 14 -0.80 22.29 8.33
C GLN A 14 0.72 22.41 8.45
N ASP A 15 1.32 23.44 7.85
CA ASP A 15 2.76 23.60 7.76
C ASP A 15 3.24 24.84 8.56
N PRO A 16 3.91 24.63 9.71
CA PRO A 16 4.52 25.71 10.48
C PRO A 16 5.62 26.48 9.74
N ALA A 17 6.19 25.92 8.68
CA ALA A 17 7.26 26.56 7.90
C ALA A 17 6.73 27.61 6.91
N ALA A 18 5.42 27.64 6.64
CA ALA A 18 4.81 28.59 5.72
C ALA A 18 4.79 30.02 6.31
N ARG A 19 5.60 30.94 5.79
CA ARG A 19 5.72 32.31 6.36
C ARG A 19 4.87 33.36 5.65
N SER A 20 4.70 33.25 4.34
CA SER A 20 3.96 34.25 3.55
C SER A 20 3.19 33.65 2.37
N THR A 21 2.11 34.30 1.94
CA THR A 21 1.28 33.78 0.85
C THR A 21 2.03 33.74 -0.47
N VAL A 22 2.89 34.73 -0.73
CA VAL A 22 3.69 34.79 -1.96
C VAL A 22 4.68 33.63 -2.01
N GLU A 23 5.38 33.37 -0.90
CA GLU A 23 6.25 32.20 -0.77
C GLU A 23 5.47 30.91 -1.03
N VAL A 24 4.37 30.68 -0.32
CA VAL A 24 3.54 29.48 -0.47
C VAL A 24 3.13 29.25 -1.93
N VAL A 25 2.65 30.30 -2.60
CA VAL A 25 2.22 30.22 -4.00
C VAL A 25 3.38 29.95 -4.95
N LEU A 26 4.60 30.40 -4.65
CA LEU A 26 5.75 30.25 -5.55
C LEU A 26 6.57 28.98 -5.29
N THR A 27 6.59 28.46 -4.06
CA THR A 27 7.55 27.43 -3.66
C THR A 27 6.91 26.08 -3.29
N TYR A 28 5.58 25.97 -3.18
CA TYR A 28 4.94 24.70 -2.77
C TYR A 28 4.56 23.84 -3.97
N PRO A 29 5.34 22.79 -4.30
CA PRO A 29 5.05 21.92 -5.45
C PRO A 29 3.71 21.18 -5.30
N GLY A 30 3.29 20.90 -4.05
CA GLY A 30 1.99 20.30 -3.75
C GLY A 30 0.81 21.12 -4.26
N LEU A 31 0.84 22.44 -4.07
CA LEU A 31 -0.19 23.34 -4.58
C LEU A 31 -0.20 23.37 -6.10
N HIS A 32 0.97 23.48 -6.72
CA HIS A 32 1.11 23.51 -8.18
C HIS A 32 0.56 22.24 -8.80
N ALA A 33 0.91 21.07 -8.26
CA ALA A 33 0.42 19.78 -8.73
C ALA A 33 -1.11 19.66 -8.64
N VAL A 34 -1.71 20.06 -7.52
CA VAL A 34 -3.17 20.02 -7.34
C VAL A 34 -3.86 20.96 -8.32
N TRP A 35 -3.36 22.18 -8.52
CA TRP A 35 -3.98 23.15 -9.44
C TRP A 35 -3.87 22.71 -10.90
N MET A 36 -2.69 22.23 -11.32
CA MET A 36 -2.49 21.67 -12.66
C MET A 36 -3.36 20.43 -12.88
N HIS A 37 -3.46 19.53 -11.89
CA HIS A 37 -4.36 18.38 -11.95
C HIS A 37 -5.81 18.83 -12.13
N ARG A 38 -6.31 19.85 -11.42
CA ARG A 38 -7.69 20.33 -11.61
C ARG A 38 -7.96 20.78 -13.05
N PHE A 39 -6.97 21.39 -13.72
CA PHE A 39 -7.08 21.73 -15.14
C PHE A 39 -7.01 20.49 -16.03
N ALA A 40 -6.07 19.57 -15.77
CA ALA A 40 -5.94 18.30 -16.48
C ALA A 40 -7.20 17.41 -16.36
N HIS A 41 -7.80 17.36 -15.18
CA HIS A 41 -9.04 16.63 -14.90
C HIS A 41 -10.21 17.20 -15.70
N ARG A 42 -10.28 18.53 -15.86
CA ARG A 42 -11.30 19.16 -16.71
C ARG A 42 -11.12 18.77 -18.18
N LEU A 43 -9.88 18.78 -18.69
CA LEU A 43 -9.58 18.29 -20.05
C LEU A 43 -9.95 16.82 -20.21
N TRP A 44 -9.66 16.00 -19.20
CA TRP A 44 -10.01 14.59 -19.17
C TRP A 44 -11.52 14.37 -19.26
N LYS A 45 -12.32 15.11 -18.47
CA LYS A 45 -13.79 15.09 -18.52
C LYS A 45 -14.38 15.58 -19.85
N MET A 46 -13.63 16.38 -20.61
CA MET A 46 -14.00 16.81 -21.97
C MET A 46 -13.56 15.81 -23.06
N ASN A 47 -13.12 14.60 -22.68
CA ASN A 47 -12.56 13.57 -23.58
C ASN A 47 -11.28 13.99 -24.33
N LEU A 48 -10.61 15.07 -23.90
CA LEU A 48 -9.32 15.51 -24.43
C LEU A 48 -8.17 14.77 -23.74
N HIS A 49 -8.19 13.44 -23.81
CA HIS A 49 -7.32 12.57 -23.01
C HIS A 49 -5.83 12.80 -23.26
N LEU A 50 -5.42 13.01 -24.52
CA LEU A 50 -4.01 13.27 -24.85
C LEU A 50 -3.51 14.56 -24.19
N ALA A 51 -4.25 15.66 -24.34
CA ALA A 51 -3.90 16.95 -23.75
C ALA A 51 -3.86 16.87 -22.21
N ALA A 52 -4.84 16.18 -21.61
CA ALA A 52 -4.87 15.93 -20.17
C ALA A 52 -3.63 15.15 -19.69
N ARG A 53 -3.22 14.11 -20.41
CA ARG A 53 -2.02 13.31 -20.07
C ARG A 53 -0.73 14.10 -20.26
N MET A 54 -0.59 14.88 -21.34
CA MET A 54 0.57 15.74 -21.56
C MET A 54 0.72 16.75 -20.43
N LEU A 55 -0.37 17.39 -20.02
CA LEU A 55 -0.36 18.32 -18.90
C LEU A 55 -0.01 17.65 -17.57
N ALA A 56 -0.53 16.44 -17.30
CA ALA A 56 -0.15 15.69 -16.11
C ALA A 56 1.33 15.31 -16.10
N GLN A 57 1.90 14.91 -17.25
CA GLN A 57 3.33 14.62 -17.36
C GLN A 57 4.19 15.87 -17.18
N PHE A 58 3.75 17.01 -17.71
CA PHE A 58 4.42 18.29 -17.47
C PHE A 58 4.37 18.70 -15.99
N SER A 59 3.21 18.51 -15.33
CA SER A 59 3.08 18.74 -13.88
C SER A 59 4.02 17.85 -13.07
N ARG A 60 4.09 16.55 -13.40
CA ARG A 60 5.03 15.59 -12.79
C ARG A 60 6.47 16.02 -12.98
N PHE A 61 6.85 16.47 -14.18
CA PHE A 61 8.21 16.95 -14.46
C PHE A 61 8.60 18.16 -13.58
N LEU A 62 7.68 19.11 -13.39
CA LEU A 62 7.95 20.31 -12.58
C LEU A 62 7.94 20.04 -11.07
N THR A 63 7.06 19.16 -10.60
CA THR A 63 6.75 19.02 -9.16
C THR A 63 7.26 17.74 -8.52
N GLY A 64 7.58 16.71 -9.32
CA GLY A 64 7.87 15.36 -8.82
C GLY A 64 6.64 14.60 -8.31
N ILE A 65 5.43 15.17 -8.44
CA ILE A 65 4.16 14.58 -8.02
C ILE A 65 3.42 14.07 -9.25
N GLU A 66 3.07 12.79 -9.27
CA GLU A 66 2.31 12.17 -10.35
C GLU A 66 0.83 12.04 -9.96
N ILE A 67 -0.04 12.77 -10.65
CA ILE A 67 -1.49 12.68 -10.48
C ILE A 67 -2.13 12.37 -11.82
N HIS A 68 -2.74 11.19 -11.94
CA HIS A 68 -3.46 10.85 -13.16
C HIS A 68 -4.65 11.79 -13.37
N PRO A 69 -4.92 12.29 -14.60
CA PRO A 69 -6.04 13.21 -14.85
C PRO A 69 -7.41 12.64 -14.48
N GLY A 70 -7.58 11.31 -14.58
CA GLY A 70 -8.82 10.61 -14.20
C GLY A 70 -9.11 10.58 -12.69
N ALA A 71 -8.11 10.84 -11.84
CA ALA A 71 -8.28 10.79 -10.39
C ALA A 71 -9.31 11.85 -9.94
N THR A 72 -10.08 11.53 -8.90
CA THR A 72 -11.06 12.46 -8.33
C THR A 72 -10.53 13.00 -7.01
N ILE A 73 -10.35 14.32 -6.93
CA ILE A 73 -9.78 14.99 -5.76
C ILE A 73 -10.76 16.01 -5.19
N GLY A 74 -11.03 15.88 -3.88
CA GLY A 74 -11.81 16.79 -3.07
C GLY A 74 -11.18 18.18 -2.89
N ARG A 75 -11.54 18.83 -1.80
CA ARG A 75 -11.10 20.18 -1.42
C ARG A 75 -9.96 20.10 -0.41
N ARG A 76 -9.06 21.08 -0.44
CA ARG A 76 -8.01 21.25 0.57
C ARG A 76 -7.12 20.00 0.71
N LEU A 77 -6.87 19.28 -0.39
CA LEU A 77 -5.82 18.27 -0.43
C LEU A 77 -4.49 18.96 -0.16
N PHE A 78 -3.80 18.54 0.91
CA PHE A 78 -2.47 19.00 1.25
C PHE A 78 -1.45 17.93 0.88
N ILE A 79 -0.47 18.31 0.06
CA ILE A 79 0.64 17.43 -0.31
C ILE A 79 1.91 18.09 0.21
N ASP A 80 2.49 17.53 1.25
CA ASP A 80 3.69 18.05 1.90
C ASP A 80 4.94 17.33 1.38
N HIS A 81 5.99 18.11 1.11
CA HIS A 81 7.23 17.75 0.39
C HIS A 81 7.03 17.20 -1.03
N GLY A 82 6.02 16.34 -1.24
CA GLY A 82 5.43 15.95 -2.52
C GLY A 82 6.24 15.00 -3.40
N MET A 83 7.57 15.01 -3.29
CA MET A 83 8.43 14.20 -4.15
C MET A 83 8.05 12.70 -4.11
N GLY A 84 7.81 12.12 -5.27
CA GLY A 84 7.49 10.69 -5.40
C GLY A 84 6.07 10.31 -4.98
N VAL A 85 5.16 11.27 -4.78
CA VAL A 85 3.74 10.97 -4.62
C VAL A 85 3.16 10.48 -5.96
N VAL A 86 2.44 9.36 -5.92
CA VAL A 86 1.79 8.75 -7.09
C VAL A 86 0.32 8.50 -6.81
N ILE A 87 -0.57 9.12 -7.59
CA ILE A 87 -2.02 8.99 -7.49
C ILE A 87 -2.57 8.42 -8.81
N GLY A 88 -3.07 7.20 -8.75
CA GLY A 88 -3.54 6.48 -9.92
C GLY A 88 -4.91 6.93 -10.47
N GLU A 89 -5.25 6.42 -11.65
CA GLU A 89 -6.37 6.88 -12.46
C GLU A 89 -7.72 6.87 -11.76
N THR A 90 -8.05 5.79 -11.06
CA THR A 90 -9.37 5.61 -10.45
C THR A 90 -9.35 5.93 -8.96
N ALA A 91 -8.30 6.61 -8.48
CA ALA A 91 -8.20 7.02 -7.09
C ALA A 91 -9.26 8.10 -6.80
N ILE A 92 -9.87 7.99 -5.62
CA ILE A 92 -10.82 8.97 -5.11
C ILE A 92 -10.26 9.47 -3.79
N ILE A 93 -10.12 10.79 -3.67
CA ILE A 93 -9.57 11.45 -2.48
C ILE A 93 -10.63 12.42 -1.95
N GLY A 94 -11.01 12.24 -0.69
CA GLY A 94 -11.94 13.11 0.02
C GLY A 94 -11.40 14.53 0.28
N ASP A 95 -12.13 15.27 1.10
CA ASP A 95 -11.76 16.61 1.55
C ASP A 95 -10.77 16.55 2.72
N ASP A 96 -9.92 17.57 2.87
CA ASP A 96 -8.99 17.72 4.00
C ASP A 96 -7.98 16.57 4.17
N VAL A 97 -7.67 15.86 3.09
CA VAL A 97 -6.66 14.79 3.08
C VAL A 97 -5.26 15.39 3.07
N THR A 98 -4.34 14.76 3.81
CA THR A 98 -2.92 15.09 3.82
C THR A 98 -2.10 13.91 3.32
N LEU A 99 -1.24 14.15 2.33
CA LEU A 99 -0.29 13.17 1.79
C LEU A 99 1.14 13.70 1.96
N PHE A 100 2.05 12.85 2.42
CA PHE A 100 3.47 13.16 2.50
C PHE A 100 4.25 12.59 1.30
N GLN A 101 5.54 12.88 1.20
CA GLN A 101 6.43 12.40 0.14
C GLN A 101 6.43 10.87 0.00
N GLY A 102 6.61 10.37 -1.22
CA GLY A 102 6.72 8.94 -1.51
C GLY A 102 5.43 8.14 -1.32
N VAL A 103 4.29 8.79 -1.07
CA VAL A 103 3.00 8.10 -0.94
C VAL A 103 2.54 7.55 -2.29
N THR A 104 2.04 6.31 -2.31
CA THR A 104 1.45 5.71 -3.51
C THR A 104 0.01 5.30 -3.26
N LEU A 105 -0.91 5.83 -4.06
CA LEU A 105 -2.30 5.38 -4.19
C LEU A 105 -2.42 4.58 -5.50
N GLY A 106 -2.05 3.30 -5.43
CA GLY A 106 -1.77 2.44 -6.58
C GLY A 106 -2.77 1.31 -6.77
N GLY A 107 -2.68 0.60 -7.89
CA GLY A 107 -3.42 -0.66 -8.11
C GLY A 107 -2.60 -1.90 -7.78
N THR A 108 -3.26 -3.05 -7.65
CA THR A 108 -2.65 -4.34 -7.29
C THR A 108 -2.45 -5.30 -8.47
N GLY A 109 -2.68 -4.88 -9.71
CA GLY A 109 -2.54 -5.76 -10.87
C GLY A 109 -2.99 -5.14 -12.20
N LYS A 110 -3.40 -6.01 -13.14
CA LYS A 110 -3.86 -5.64 -14.49
C LYS A 110 -5.38 -5.48 -14.60
N GLU A 111 -6.08 -5.37 -13.47
CA GLU A 111 -7.53 -5.26 -13.47
C GLU A 111 -7.98 -3.99 -14.21
N THR A 112 -9.10 -4.12 -14.92
CA THR A 112 -9.71 -3.02 -15.67
C THR A 112 -10.82 -2.40 -14.84
N GLY A 113 -11.01 -1.08 -14.94
CA GLY A 113 -11.98 -0.34 -14.14
C GLY A 113 -11.42 0.23 -12.83
N LYS A 114 -12.26 0.25 -11.78
CA LYS A 114 -11.92 0.78 -10.45
C LYS A 114 -10.93 -0.18 -9.77
N ARG A 115 -9.74 0.34 -9.44
CA ARG A 115 -8.57 -0.47 -9.03
C ARG A 115 -7.58 0.27 -8.14
N HIS A 116 -7.89 1.51 -7.81
CA HIS A 116 -7.08 2.37 -6.96
C HIS A 116 -7.89 2.75 -5.72
N PRO A 117 -7.25 3.23 -4.64
CA PRO A 117 -7.94 3.43 -3.38
C PRO A 117 -8.99 4.54 -3.39
N THR A 118 -9.85 4.50 -2.39
CA THR A 118 -10.78 5.58 -2.03
C THR A 118 -10.43 6.06 -0.63
N LEU A 119 -9.92 7.28 -0.50
CA LEU A 119 -9.64 7.92 0.79
C LEU A 119 -10.85 8.76 1.22
N GLY A 120 -11.30 8.54 2.45
CA GLY A 120 -12.27 9.37 3.14
C GLY A 120 -11.76 10.78 3.45
N ASN A 121 -12.59 11.57 4.12
CA ASN A 121 -12.25 12.94 4.51
C ASN A 121 -11.28 12.95 5.70
N GLY A 122 -10.37 13.92 5.74
CA GLY A 122 -9.44 14.09 6.87
C GLY A 122 -8.40 12.98 7.02
N VAL A 123 -8.25 12.11 6.01
CA VAL A 123 -7.27 11.03 6.04
C VAL A 123 -5.85 11.60 5.96
N LEU A 124 -4.94 11.08 6.78
CA LEU A 124 -3.51 11.39 6.74
C LEU A 124 -2.74 10.16 6.27
N VAL A 125 -1.96 10.31 5.19
CA VAL A 125 -1.09 9.26 4.67
C VAL A 125 0.36 9.70 4.80
N SER A 126 1.08 9.06 5.72
CA SER A 126 2.44 9.42 6.09
C SER A 126 3.46 9.03 5.02
N ALA A 127 4.68 9.58 5.14
CA ALA A 127 5.73 9.44 4.15
C ALA A 127 6.01 7.98 3.76
N GLY A 128 6.15 7.72 2.47
CA GLY A 128 6.50 6.41 1.91
C GLY A 128 5.40 5.33 2.00
N ALA A 129 4.22 5.64 2.52
CA ALA A 129 3.14 4.66 2.63
C ALA A 129 2.53 4.31 1.27
N ARG A 130 2.14 3.05 1.10
CA ARG A 130 1.52 2.52 -0.11
C ARG A 130 0.12 2.00 0.24
N VAL A 131 -0.90 2.56 -0.40
CA VAL A 131 -2.28 2.10 -0.31
C VAL A 131 -2.63 1.54 -1.68
N LEU A 132 -2.85 0.23 -1.76
CA LEU A 132 -2.90 -0.48 -3.03
C LEU A 132 -4.22 -1.23 -3.21
N GLY A 133 -4.81 -1.10 -4.40
CA GLY A 133 -6.03 -1.79 -4.81
C GLY A 133 -7.29 -0.93 -4.66
N ASP A 134 -8.43 -1.49 -5.06
CA ASP A 134 -9.74 -0.87 -4.79
C ASP A 134 -10.15 -1.10 -3.33
N ILE A 135 -9.50 -0.37 -2.43
CA ILE A 135 -9.77 -0.39 -1.00
C ILE A 135 -10.21 0.97 -0.50
N LYS A 136 -11.01 0.98 0.56
CA LYS A 136 -11.53 2.17 1.20
C LYS A 136 -10.79 2.45 2.51
N ILE A 137 -10.30 3.69 2.65
CA ILE A 137 -9.79 4.22 3.91
C ILE A 137 -10.85 5.13 4.50
N GLY A 138 -11.34 4.80 5.69
CA GLY A 138 -12.38 5.56 6.39
C GLY A 138 -11.93 6.96 6.79
N ASP A 139 -12.90 7.81 7.11
CA ASP A 139 -12.67 9.21 7.48
C ASP A 139 -11.79 9.32 8.73
N SER A 140 -10.97 10.39 8.78
CA SER A 140 -10.08 10.71 9.90
C SER A 140 -9.07 9.61 10.27
N SER A 141 -8.83 8.65 9.37
CA SER A 141 -7.86 7.58 9.57
C SER A 141 -6.43 8.02 9.21
N LYS A 142 -5.45 7.38 9.85
CA LYS A 142 -4.02 7.69 9.71
C LYS A 142 -3.28 6.46 9.22
N ILE A 143 -2.57 6.59 8.11
CA ILE A 143 -1.68 5.55 7.61
C ILE A 143 -0.26 5.93 8.00
N GLY A 144 0.40 5.06 8.76
CA GLY A 144 1.76 5.24 9.24
C GLY A 144 2.80 5.21 8.14
N ALA A 145 3.96 5.78 8.43
CA ALA A 145 5.05 5.88 7.45
C ALA A 145 5.47 4.50 6.94
N SER A 146 5.81 4.43 5.65
CA SER A 146 6.26 3.21 4.96
C SER A 146 5.33 2.00 5.05
N SER A 147 4.08 2.18 5.48
CA SER A 147 3.13 1.07 5.64
C SER A 147 2.56 0.64 4.29
N VAL A 148 2.20 -0.65 4.16
CA VAL A 148 1.60 -1.20 2.93
C VAL A 148 0.19 -1.68 3.22
N VAL A 149 -0.81 -0.90 2.84
CA VAL A 149 -2.22 -1.16 3.12
C VAL A 149 -2.86 -1.85 1.93
N LEU A 150 -3.37 -3.07 2.17
CA LEU A 150 -3.96 -3.96 1.16
C LEU A 150 -5.43 -4.30 1.44
N LYS A 151 -6.00 -3.74 2.50
CA LYS A 151 -7.37 -4.02 2.96
C LYS A 151 -8.05 -2.73 3.39
N ASP A 152 -9.38 -2.76 3.40
CA ASP A 152 -10.20 -1.66 3.89
C ASP A 152 -9.84 -1.31 5.34
N VAL A 153 -9.89 -0.01 5.63
CA VAL A 153 -9.57 0.57 6.93
C VAL A 153 -10.80 1.30 7.44
N PRO A 154 -11.31 0.99 8.65
CA PRO A 154 -12.44 1.71 9.24
C PRO A 154 -12.10 3.19 9.49
N ALA A 155 -13.11 4.00 9.78
CA ALA A 155 -12.92 5.40 10.18
C ALA A 155 -12.19 5.50 11.53
N ASN A 156 -11.56 6.64 11.80
CA ASN A 156 -10.83 6.94 13.03
C ASN A 156 -9.76 5.90 13.40
N ALA A 157 -9.18 5.23 12.40
CA ALA A 157 -8.23 4.14 12.61
C ALA A 157 -6.80 4.59 12.31
N THR A 158 -5.81 3.99 13.00
CA THR A 158 -4.39 4.14 12.67
C THR A 158 -3.85 2.80 12.19
N VAL A 159 -3.22 2.80 11.02
CA VAL A 159 -2.67 1.60 10.38
C VAL A 159 -1.15 1.72 10.28
N VAL A 160 -0.42 0.68 10.67
CA VAL A 160 1.04 0.62 10.56
C VAL A 160 1.52 -0.75 10.05
N GLY A 161 2.72 -0.80 9.45
CA GLY A 161 3.43 -2.04 9.13
C GLY A 161 3.28 -2.53 7.69
N ILE A 162 3.93 -3.66 7.41
CA ILE A 162 3.96 -4.33 6.11
C ILE A 162 3.71 -5.84 6.35
N PRO A 163 2.52 -6.38 6.04
CA PRO A 163 1.32 -5.65 5.62
C PRO A 163 0.75 -4.77 6.75
N GLY A 164 0.06 -3.69 6.37
CA GLY A 164 -0.52 -2.72 7.29
C GLY A 164 -1.63 -3.32 8.12
N ARG A 165 -1.58 -3.12 9.44
CA ARG A 165 -2.60 -3.56 10.40
C ARG A 165 -3.12 -2.37 11.21
N VAL A 166 -4.41 -2.40 11.54
CA VAL A 166 -5.04 -1.42 12.43
C VAL A 166 -4.51 -1.62 13.85
N VAL A 167 -3.90 -0.60 14.44
CA VAL A 167 -3.36 -0.61 15.82
C VAL A 167 -4.14 0.29 16.78
N VAL A 168 -4.87 1.25 16.24
CA VAL A 168 -5.76 2.13 17.00
C VAL A 168 -7.05 2.28 16.22
N GLN A 169 -8.18 2.24 16.91
CA GLN A 169 -9.49 2.53 16.33
C GLN A 169 -10.31 3.30 17.37
N ASP A 170 -10.91 4.42 16.95
CA ASP A 170 -11.72 5.29 17.82
C ASP A 170 -10.97 5.73 19.11
N GLY A 171 -9.66 5.94 19.00
CA GLY A 171 -8.78 6.32 20.11
C GLY A 171 -8.41 5.18 21.06
N ILE A 172 -8.95 3.97 20.84
CA ILE A 172 -8.66 2.77 21.63
C ILE A 172 -7.56 1.98 20.92
N LYS A 173 -6.50 1.61 21.65
CA LYS A 173 -5.50 0.67 21.12
C LYS A 173 -6.18 -0.68 20.92
N VAL A 174 -6.13 -1.16 19.68
CA VAL A 174 -6.57 -2.51 19.35
C VAL A 174 -5.35 -3.40 19.53
N ASP A 175 -5.47 -4.51 20.25
CA ASP A 175 -4.42 -5.54 20.32
C ASP A 175 -4.30 -6.22 18.96
N ALA A 176 -3.70 -5.50 18.00
CA ALA A 176 -3.11 -6.12 16.86
C ALA A 176 -1.74 -6.61 17.31
N PRO A 177 -1.45 -7.91 17.26
CA PRO A 177 -0.08 -8.38 17.40
C PRO A 177 0.75 -7.66 16.35
N LEU A 178 1.54 -6.68 16.79
CA LEU A 178 2.64 -6.11 16.03
C LEU A 178 3.68 -7.21 15.98
N ASP A 179 3.44 -8.20 15.13
CA ASP A 179 4.40 -9.27 14.95
C ASP A 179 5.70 -8.64 14.44
N HIS A 180 6.71 -8.62 15.30
CA HIS A 180 8.05 -8.16 14.94
C HIS A 180 8.73 -9.20 14.04
N GLN A 181 8.14 -10.40 13.91
CA GLN A 181 8.45 -11.31 12.82
C GLN A 181 7.64 -10.87 11.60
N LEU A 182 8.32 -10.23 10.66
CA LEU A 182 7.80 -10.11 9.31
C LEU A 182 7.55 -11.54 8.81
N PRO A 183 6.40 -11.83 8.16
CA PRO A 183 6.23 -13.08 7.45
C PRO A 183 7.36 -13.18 6.44
N ASP A 184 8.29 -14.08 6.70
CA ASP A 184 9.42 -14.36 5.84
C ASP A 184 8.98 -15.53 4.97
N PRO A 185 8.55 -15.28 3.72
CA PRO A 185 8.09 -16.34 2.83
C PRO A 185 9.19 -17.37 2.55
N VAL A 186 10.47 -16.99 2.73
CA VAL A 186 11.59 -17.93 2.66
C VAL A 186 11.59 -18.82 3.90
N ARG A 187 11.46 -18.24 5.10
CA ARG A 187 11.39 -19.00 6.36
C ARG A 187 10.16 -19.90 6.44
N GLU A 188 8.98 -19.42 6.07
CA GLU A 188 7.76 -20.25 6.05
C GLU A 188 7.90 -21.40 5.04
N CYS A 189 8.53 -21.15 3.89
CA CYS A 189 8.84 -22.20 2.93
C CYS A 189 9.89 -23.17 3.48
N GLN A 190 10.92 -22.68 4.18
CA GLN A 190 11.93 -23.52 4.84
C GLN A 190 11.30 -24.41 5.91
N GLU A 191 10.46 -23.88 6.79
CA GLU A 191 9.76 -24.64 7.83
C GLU A 191 8.87 -25.72 7.21
N ARG A 192 8.19 -25.42 6.08
CA ARG A 192 7.40 -26.42 5.35
C ARG A 192 8.27 -27.50 4.71
N ILE A 193 9.41 -27.13 4.11
CA ILE A 193 10.38 -28.07 3.54
C ILE A 193 10.97 -28.97 4.64
N GLU A 194 11.28 -28.42 5.82
CA GLU A 194 11.80 -29.19 6.95
C GLU A 194 10.78 -30.22 7.46
N LEU A 195 9.51 -29.84 7.58
CA LEU A 195 8.41 -30.76 7.92
C LEU A 195 8.27 -31.90 6.91
N GLU A 196 8.30 -31.59 5.62
CA GLU A 196 8.27 -32.60 4.55
C GLU A 196 9.50 -33.52 4.60
N LEU A 197 10.69 -32.98 4.83
CA LEU A 197 11.92 -33.75 4.98
C LEU A 197 11.86 -34.70 6.19
N GLU A 198 11.30 -34.27 7.32
CA GLU A 198 11.10 -35.15 8.47
C GLU A 198 10.11 -36.27 8.20
N GLN A 199 9.00 -35.98 7.50
CA GLN A 199 8.06 -37.00 7.07
C GLN A 199 8.72 -38.03 6.15
N LEU A 200 9.48 -37.55 5.16
CA LEU A 200 10.20 -38.40 4.21
C LEU A 200 11.25 -39.28 4.91
N LYS A 201 12.00 -38.72 5.88
CA LYS A 201 12.96 -39.48 6.70
C LYS A 201 12.27 -40.61 7.48
N ARG A 202 11.13 -40.33 8.14
CA ARG A 202 10.35 -41.33 8.89
C ARG A 202 9.85 -42.45 7.97
N GLU A 203 9.42 -42.12 6.76
CA GLU A 203 8.93 -43.10 5.79
C GLU A 203 10.07 -43.98 5.24
N ILE A 204 11.24 -43.39 4.96
CA ILE A 204 12.44 -44.14 4.57
C ILE A 204 12.88 -45.09 5.69
N GLU A 205 12.83 -44.67 6.96
CA GLU A 205 13.14 -45.54 8.10
C GLU A 205 12.17 -46.71 8.21
N ARG A 206 10.86 -46.49 8.02
CA ARG A 206 9.88 -47.58 7.96
C ARG A 206 10.19 -48.58 6.85
N ILE A 207 10.50 -48.10 5.64
CA ILE A 207 10.81 -48.97 4.49
C ILE A 207 12.10 -49.75 4.72
N LYS A 208 13.15 -49.10 5.26
CA LYS A 208 14.42 -49.77 5.60
C LYS A 208 14.26 -50.76 6.75
N GLY A 209 13.44 -50.44 7.74
CA GLY A 209 13.08 -51.34 8.85
C GLY A 209 12.33 -52.58 8.37
N GLY A 210 11.37 -52.41 7.44
CA GLY A 210 10.65 -53.50 6.79
C GLY A 210 11.55 -54.41 5.95
N ARG A 211 12.48 -53.83 5.17
CA ARG A 211 13.47 -54.62 4.40
C ARG A 211 14.39 -55.45 5.29
N ARG A 212 14.83 -54.93 6.45
CA ARG A 212 15.65 -55.72 7.40
C ARG A 212 14.90 -56.94 7.95
N HIS A 213 13.58 -56.83 8.20
CA HIS A 213 12.78 -57.98 8.64
C HIS A 213 12.63 -59.04 7.53
N ASP A 214 12.37 -58.62 6.29
CA ASP A 214 12.24 -59.53 5.14
C ASP A 214 13.54 -60.27 4.80
N THR A 215 14.69 -59.61 4.96
CA THR A 215 15.99 -60.26 4.68
C THR A 215 16.34 -61.32 5.73
N THR A 216 15.86 -61.15 6.98
CA THR A 216 16.11 -62.07 8.08
C THR A 216 15.23 -63.33 7.97
N LEU A 217 13.99 -63.18 7.48
CA LEU A 217 13.08 -64.30 7.21
C LEU A 217 13.57 -65.15 6.02
N GLN A 218 14.02 -64.53 4.93
CA GLN A 218 14.57 -65.28 3.77
C GLN A 218 15.87 -66.04 4.08
N GLN A 219 16.72 -65.54 5.00
CA GLN A 219 17.92 -66.29 5.45
C GLN A 219 17.58 -67.45 6.37
N HIS A 220 16.47 -67.38 7.11
CA HIS A 220 16.05 -68.45 8.00
C HIS A 220 15.38 -69.63 7.25
N ASP A 221 14.67 -69.36 6.16
CA ASP A 221 14.06 -70.40 5.30
C ASP A 221 15.09 -71.11 4.42
N ARG A 222 16.14 -70.42 3.95
CA ARG A 222 17.23 -71.08 3.20
C ARG A 222 18.05 -72.08 4.02
N LYS A 223 18.04 -72.00 5.35
CA LYS A 223 18.74 -72.95 6.23
C LYS A 223 17.92 -74.20 6.60
N LYS A 224 16.63 -74.25 6.28
CA LYS A 224 15.75 -75.40 6.57
C LYS A 224 15.49 -76.32 5.36
N GLY A 225 16.05 -76.00 4.18
CA GLY A 225 15.83 -76.73 2.94
C GLY A 225 16.97 -77.65 2.49
N THR A 226 17.92 -78.01 3.37
CA THR A 226 19.01 -78.94 3.02
C THR A 226 18.97 -80.18 3.91
N ILE A 227 18.09 -81.13 3.58
CA ILE A 227 18.25 -82.58 3.80
C ILE A 227 17.62 -83.28 2.60
#